data_AF-A0A1H1JQF7-F1
#
_entry.id   AF-A0A1H1JQF7-F1
#
_cell.length_a   1.000
_cell.length_b   1.000
_cell.length_c   1.000
_cell.angle_alpha   90.00
_cell.angle_beta   90.00
_cell.angle_gamma   90.00
#
_symmetry.space_group_name_H-M   'P 1'
#
loop_
_entity.id
_entity.type
_entity.pdbx_description
1 polymer ?
#
loop_
_entity_poly.entity_id
_entity_poly.type
_entity_poly.pdbx_seq_one_letter_code
_entity_poly.pdbx_strand_id
1 'polypeptide(L)'
;MTEVYSHPYPLLENDILAVNRPHTESTLIVVLGMHRGGTSAITRAMETMGADFGANLGQPVAGENDKGFFEDLDIHRINVELLHAAGSSWDALAPVDLDRIAPAMLDVFRERATSVLIEKCRTKIFALKDPRISRLLPFWMPVFERSGLRIFYVIAIRNPISVARSLKRRDRFSLEKSCRLWLAHMAPAIRATDGRRRVFVDYDTLIDAPVAELTRVSKCLGLALNAQRVAVYAQEFLDNRLRHWQFTPDELDAAHTAPQLAQRLFQALCATLSHKAEESWPALVSALTDAEHYVLSAQAPTRTPAAVQPISKFISAAVRAVRAVRLP
;
A
#
# COMPACT_ATOMS: atom_id res chain seq x y z
N MET A 1 -14.05 10.26 25.87
CA MET A 1 -12.77 10.96 25.65
C MET A 1 -12.55 11.02 24.16
N THR A 2 -12.84 12.17 23.57
CA THR A 2 -12.72 12.49 22.16
C THR A 2 -11.24 12.62 21.82
N GLU A 3 -10.66 11.61 21.17
CA GLU A 3 -9.38 11.79 20.50
C GLU A 3 -9.58 12.80 19.36
N VAL A 4 -8.91 13.93 19.48
CA VAL A 4 -8.88 14.99 18.48
C VAL A 4 -8.07 14.46 17.30
N TYR A 5 -8.76 13.99 16.26
CA TYR A 5 -8.16 13.68 14.97
C TYR A 5 -7.50 14.95 14.42
N SER A 6 -6.17 14.93 14.26
CA SER A 6 -5.41 16.08 13.79
C SER A 6 -5.37 16.13 12.26
N HIS A 7 -5.58 17.33 11.72
CA HIS A 7 -5.51 17.70 10.30
C HIS A 7 -4.24 17.16 9.60
N PRO A 8 -4.34 16.37 8.51
CA PRO A 8 -3.17 15.88 7.79
C PRO A 8 -2.85 16.61 6.49
N TYR A 9 -3.68 17.55 6.02
CA TYR A 9 -3.26 18.42 4.92
C TYR A 9 -2.44 19.56 5.52
N PRO A 10 -1.12 19.65 5.27
CA PRO A 10 -0.42 20.88 5.58
C PRO A 10 -1.15 22.00 4.82
N LEU A 11 -1.75 22.93 5.57
CA LEU A 11 -2.18 24.20 5.00
C LEU A 11 -0.97 24.75 4.26
N LEU A 12 -1.17 25.10 2.99
CA LEU A 12 -0.17 25.72 2.12
C LEU A 12 0.11 27.15 2.63
N GLU A 13 0.63 27.29 3.83
CA GLU A 13 1.15 28.54 4.34
C GLU A 13 2.66 28.59 4.06
N ASN A 14 2.97 29.32 2.98
CA ASN A 14 4.23 30.03 2.77
C ASN A 14 5.55 29.26 2.78
N ASP A 15 5.65 28.20 1.97
CA ASP A 15 6.96 27.73 1.48
C ASP A 15 6.92 27.52 -0.05
N ILE A 16 6.68 28.60 -0.79
CA ILE A 16 7.14 28.68 -2.19
C ILE A 16 8.64 28.95 -2.15
N LEU A 17 9.40 27.89 -1.91
CA LEU A 17 10.77 27.78 -2.39
C LEU A 17 10.89 26.46 -3.15
N ALA A 18 10.19 26.41 -4.28
CA ALA A 18 10.54 25.53 -5.38
C ALA A 18 11.89 25.99 -5.96
N VAL A 19 12.97 25.67 -5.26
CA VAL A 19 14.34 25.83 -5.76
C VAL A 19 14.95 24.44 -5.73
N ASN A 20 15.31 23.95 -6.92
CA ASN A 20 16.16 22.78 -7.20
C ASN A 20 17.04 22.37 -6.01
N ARG A 21 16.51 21.56 -5.08
CA ARG A 21 17.36 20.84 -4.14
C ARG A 21 17.79 19.57 -4.85
N PRO A 22 19.10 19.35 -5.08
CA PRO A 22 19.55 18.04 -5.55
C PRO A 22 19.00 16.97 -4.59
N HIS A 23 18.53 15.85 -5.14
CA HIS A 23 17.95 14.75 -4.37
C HIS A 23 19.05 14.03 -3.55
N THR A 24 19.56 14.67 -2.50
CA THR A 24 20.62 14.11 -1.65
C THR A 24 20.07 13.32 -0.47
N GLU A 25 18.79 13.47 -0.13
CA GLU A 25 18.17 12.84 1.02
C GLU A 25 17.47 11.52 0.64
N SER A 26 17.94 10.41 1.23
CA SER A 26 17.37 9.07 1.04
C SER A 26 15.88 9.06 1.40
N THR A 27 15.04 8.91 0.38
CA THR A 27 13.59 9.04 0.48
C THR A 27 12.90 7.74 0.09
N LEU A 28 11.87 7.36 0.83
CA LEU A 28 11.03 6.21 0.56
C LEU A 28 9.60 6.67 0.26
N ILE A 29 9.06 6.27 -0.89
CA ILE A 29 7.63 6.40 -1.21
C ILE A 29 7.01 5.02 -1.04
N VAL A 30 6.17 4.84 -0.03
CA VAL A 30 5.46 3.59 0.22
C VAL A 30 4.10 3.65 -0.46
N VAL A 31 3.91 2.85 -1.51
CA VAL A 31 2.63 2.72 -2.21
C VAL A 31 1.82 1.61 -1.55
N LEU A 32 0.70 2.00 -0.93
CA LEU A 32 -0.21 1.13 -0.20
C LEU A 32 -1.51 0.95 -0.98
N GLY A 33 -2.19 -0.18 -0.75
CA GLY A 33 -3.51 -0.44 -1.32
C GLY A 33 -3.75 -1.92 -1.58
N MET A 34 -4.97 -2.23 -2.01
CA MET A 34 -5.38 -3.60 -2.34
C MET A 34 -4.79 -4.07 -3.68
N HIS A 35 -4.53 -5.38 -3.80
CA HIS A 35 -4.26 -6.02 -5.10
C HIS A 35 -5.35 -5.62 -6.12
N ARG A 36 -4.95 -5.34 -7.38
CA ARG A 36 -5.85 -4.86 -8.45
C ARG A 36 -6.48 -3.47 -8.21
N GLY A 37 -6.13 -2.81 -7.10
CA GLY A 37 -6.55 -1.44 -6.76
C GLY A 37 -5.79 -0.33 -7.47
N GLY A 38 -5.04 -0.64 -8.53
CA GLY A 38 -4.27 0.37 -9.28
C GLY A 38 -2.88 0.67 -8.74
N THR A 39 -2.42 -0.03 -7.69
CA THR A 39 -1.10 0.18 -7.08
C THR A 39 0.04 0.13 -8.08
N SER A 40 0.04 -0.79 -9.06
CA SER A 40 1.07 -0.83 -10.10
C SER A 40 1.13 0.43 -10.96
N ALA A 41 -0.03 0.97 -11.37
CA ALA A 41 -0.07 2.18 -12.19
C ALA A 41 0.40 3.41 -11.40
N ILE A 42 -0.07 3.51 -10.16
CA ILE A 42 0.33 4.58 -9.23
C ILE A 42 1.82 4.49 -8.88
N THR A 43 2.36 3.29 -8.64
CA THR A 43 3.80 3.10 -8.42
C THR A 43 4.60 3.55 -9.63
N ARG A 44 4.22 3.16 -10.85
CA ARG A 44 4.89 3.62 -12.07
C ARG A 44 4.91 5.14 -12.17
N ALA A 45 3.81 5.79 -11.81
CA ALA A 45 3.70 7.24 -11.85
C ALA A 45 4.70 7.96 -10.90
N MET A 46 5.22 7.28 -9.87
CA MET A 46 6.21 7.86 -8.96
C MET A 46 7.56 8.14 -9.66
N GLU A 47 7.85 7.49 -10.79
CA GLU A 47 9.03 7.80 -11.62
C GLU A 47 9.01 9.25 -12.12
N THR A 48 7.82 9.83 -12.31
CA THR A 48 7.64 11.24 -12.68
C THR A 48 8.12 12.21 -11.60
N MET A 49 8.27 11.71 -10.37
CA MET A 49 8.80 12.44 -9.20
C MET A 49 10.20 11.96 -8.80
N GLY A 50 10.90 11.29 -9.72
CA GLY A 50 12.29 10.87 -9.52
C GLY A 50 12.45 9.52 -8.79
N ALA A 51 11.37 8.79 -8.52
CA ALA A 51 11.48 7.49 -7.85
C ALA A 51 12.11 6.41 -8.73
N ASP A 52 12.99 5.62 -8.12
CA ASP A 52 13.56 4.37 -8.63
C ASP A 52 12.78 3.17 -8.07
N PHE A 53 12.70 2.08 -8.84
CA PHE A 53 12.03 0.84 -8.43
C PHE A 53 13.02 -0.29 -8.11
N GLY A 54 14.32 -0.06 -8.35
CA GLY A 54 15.34 -1.10 -8.31
C GLY A 54 15.30 -2.02 -9.53
N ALA A 55 16.26 -2.93 -9.58
CA ALA A 55 16.40 -3.88 -10.70
C ALA A 55 15.83 -5.27 -10.41
N ASN A 56 15.54 -5.58 -9.14
CA ASN A 56 15.13 -6.91 -8.67
C ASN A 56 13.59 -7.01 -8.60
N LEU A 57 12.93 -6.82 -9.74
CA LEU A 57 11.47 -6.76 -9.84
C LEU A 57 10.86 -8.10 -10.26
N GLY A 58 9.60 -8.33 -9.90
CA GLY A 58 8.85 -9.50 -10.34
C GLY A 58 8.63 -9.54 -11.86
N GLN A 59 8.87 -10.70 -12.45
CA GLN A 59 8.77 -10.93 -13.90
C GLN A 59 7.33 -10.77 -14.42
N PRO A 60 7.12 -10.27 -15.66
CA PRO A 60 5.80 -10.25 -16.29
C PRO A 60 5.14 -11.61 -16.33
N VAL A 61 3.82 -11.65 -16.13
CA VAL A 61 3.00 -12.86 -16.26
C VAL A 61 1.86 -12.56 -17.22
N ALA A 62 1.86 -13.25 -18.36
CA ALA A 62 0.90 -13.04 -19.44
C ALA A 62 -0.54 -13.21 -18.95
N GLY A 63 -1.42 -12.24 -19.25
CA GLY A 63 -2.82 -12.24 -18.85
C GLY A 63 -3.09 -11.82 -17.40
N GLU A 64 -2.05 -11.67 -16.58
CA GLU A 64 -2.15 -11.14 -15.21
C GLU A 64 -1.57 -9.73 -15.10
N ASN A 65 -0.33 -9.57 -15.56
CA ASN A 65 0.41 -8.31 -15.62
C ASN A 65 1.50 -8.37 -16.71
N ASP A 66 1.10 -8.05 -17.95
CA ASP A 66 1.95 -8.13 -19.13
C ASP A 66 3.14 -7.14 -19.11
N LYS A 67 3.07 -6.09 -18.28
CA LYS A 67 4.13 -5.07 -18.15
C LYS A 67 5.12 -5.33 -17.00
N GLY A 68 5.01 -6.47 -16.31
CA GLY A 68 5.87 -6.78 -15.16
C GLY A 68 5.35 -6.23 -13.84
N PHE A 69 5.83 -6.80 -12.75
CA PHE A 69 5.46 -6.40 -11.39
C PHE A 69 6.38 -5.28 -10.89
N PHE A 70 5.85 -4.42 -10.02
CA PHE A 70 6.63 -3.38 -9.32
C PHE A 70 7.03 -3.82 -7.91
N GLU A 71 6.71 -5.06 -7.56
CA GLU A 71 7.11 -5.71 -6.34
C GLU A 71 8.61 -6.01 -6.39
N ASP A 72 9.35 -5.37 -5.48
CA ASP A 72 10.75 -5.70 -5.22
C ASP A 72 10.84 -7.09 -4.58
N LEU A 73 11.62 -7.99 -5.18
CA LEU A 73 11.65 -9.39 -4.79
C LEU A 73 12.27 -9.63 -3.40
N ASP A 74 13.15 -8.74 -2.92
CA ASP A 74 13.71 -8.87 -1.57
C ASP A 74 12.64 -8.55 -0.52
N ILE A 75 11.87 -7.48 -0.74
CA ILE A 75 10.76 -7.11 0.13
C ILE A 75 9.61 -8.11 0.04
N HIS A 76 9.31 -8.59 -1.17
CA HIS A 76 8.30 -9.61 -1.39
C HIS A 76 8.60 -10.89 -0.59
N ARG A 77 9.86 -11.36 -0.61
CA ARG A 77 10.29 -12.53 0.19
C ARG A 77 10.10 -12.29 1.68
N ILE A 78 10.46 -11.11 2.19
CA ILE A 78 10.21 -10.74 3.59
C ILE A 78 8.72 -10.83 3.92
N ASN A 79 7.85 -10.27 3.09
CA ASN A 79 6.41 -10.28 3.32
C ASN A 79 5.84 -11.70 3.31
N VAL A 80 6.27 -12.55 2.37
CA VAL A 80 5.80 -13.95 2.27
C VAL A 80 6.27 -14.77 3.48
N GLU A 81 7.54 -14.67 3.85
CA GLU A 81 8.08 -15.37 5.02
C GLU A 81 7.39 -14.93 6.33
N LEU A 82 7.12 -13.63 6.47
CA LEU A 82 6.45 -13.09 7.64
C LEU A 82 4.98 -13.57 7.73
N LEU A 83 4.25 -13.54 6.62
CA LEU A 83 2.87 -14.07 6.57
C LEU A 83 2.85 -15.56 6.93
N HIS A 84 3.77 -16.35 6.37
CA HIS A 84 3.87 -17.76 6.67
C HIS A 84 4.20 -18.02 8.16
N ALA A 85 5.14 -17.26 8.74
CA ALA A 85 5.46 -17.35 10.17
C ALA A 85 4.27 -16.98 11.07
N ALA A 86 3.43 -16.04 10.64
CA ALA A 86 2.17 -15.68 11.30
C ALA A 86 1.02 -16.68 11.03
N GLY A 87 1.23 -17.74 10.25
CA GLY A 87 0.18 -18.68 9.86
C GLY A 87 -0.92 -18.06 8.98
N SER A 88 -0.55 -17.07 8.16
CA SER A 88 -1.45 -16.28 7.33
C SER A 88 -1.06 -16.34 5.84
N SER A 89 -1.92 -15.81 4.98
CA SER A 89 -1.69 -15.64 3.55
C SER A 89 -2.16 -14.26 3.12
N TRP A 90 -1.79 -13.83 1.91
CA TRP A 90 -2.20 -12.53 1.37
C TRP A 90 -3.72 -12.40 1.21
N ASP A 91 -4.44 -13.52 1.04
CA ASP A 91 -5.89 -13.58 0.88
C ASP A 91 -6.64 -14.13 2.12
N ALA A 92 -5.92 -14.32 3.23
CA ALA A 92 -6.55 -14.65 4.52
C ALA A 92 -7.45 -13.49 4.97
N LEU A 93 -8.65 -13.81 5.44
CA LEU A 93 -9.63 -12.79 5.87
C LEU A 93 -9.38 -12.27 7.30
N ALA A 94 -8.70 -13.06 8.12
CA ALA A 94 -8.30 -12.63 9.46
C ALA A 94 -7.14 -11.61 9.39
N PRO A 95 -7.05 -10.67 10.34
CA PRO A 95 -5.85 -9.87 10.54
C PRO A 95 -4.60 -10.74 10.71
N VAL A 96 -3.44 -10.19 10.35
CA VAL A 96 -2.17 -10.91 10.54
C VAL A 96 -1.79 -10.85 12.02
N ASP A 97 -1.74 -12.01 12.67
CA ASP A 97 -1.38 -12.15 14.08
C ASP A 97 0.14 -12.31 14.23
N LEU A 98 0.83 -11.20 14.49
CA LEU A 98 2.28 -11.17 14.67
C LEU A 98 2.73 -11.80 15.99
N ASP A 99 1.83 -11.98 16.97
CA ASP A 99 2.16 -12.59 18.26
C ASP A 99 2.42 -14.11 18.14
N ARG A 100 2.03 -14.70 17.00
CA ARG A 100 2.40 -16.09 16.64
C ARG A 100 3.88 -16.23 16.28
N ILE A 101 4.59 -15.13 16.07
CA ILE A 101 6.01 -15.10 15.74
C ILE A 101 6.79 -14.81 17.02
N ALA A 102 7.78 -15.65 17.33
CA ALA A 102 8.64 -15.42 18.49
C ALA A 102 9.30 -14.03 18.41
N PRO A 103 9.35 -13.23 19.50
CA PRO A 103 9.87 -11.86 19.46
C PRO A 103 11.26 -11.74 18.84
N ALA A 104 12.18 -12.65 19.18
CA ALA A 104 13.53 -12.67 18.62
C ALA A 104 13.55 -12.88 17.09
N MET A 105 12.63 -13.69 16.56
CA MET A 105 12.49 -13.89 15.12
C MET A 105 11.89 -12.66 14.43
N LEU A 106 10.92 -12.01 15.08
CA LEU A 106 10.33 -10.77 14.58
C LEU A 106 11.37 -9.65 14.48
N ASP A 107 12.28 -9.57 15.46
CA ASP A 107 13.39 -8.60 15.43
C ASP A 107 14.40 -8.90 14.31
N VAL A 108 14.73 -10.17 14.06
CA VAL A 108 15.55 -10.56 12.88
C VAL A 108 14.88 -10.11 11.57
N PHE A 109 13.56 -10.29 11.43
CA PHE A 109 12.83 -9.80 10.26
C PHE A 109 12.92 -8.27 10.13
N ARG A 110 12.76 -7.54 11.24
CA ARG A 110 12.85 -6.08 11.26
C ARG A 110 14.24 -5.57 10.89
N GLU A 111 15.30 -6.17 11.43
CA GLU A 111 16.69 -5.82 11.10
C GLU A 111 16.99 -6.04 9.62
N ARG A 112 16.59 -7.20 9.08
CA ARG A 112 16.74 -7.51 7.65
C ARG A 112 15.99 -6.51 6.79
N ALA A 113 14.72 -6.23 7.10
CA ALA A 113 13.90 -5.28 6.37
C ALA A 113 14.49 -3.85 6.42
N THR A 114 14.96 -3.41 7.58
CA THR A 114 15.55 -2.07 7.77
C THR A 114 16.81 -1.93 6.91
N SER A 115 17.68 -2.92 6.95
CA SER A 115 18.93 -2.93 6.17
C SER A 115 18.66 -2.88 4.66
N VAL A 116 17.69 -3.65 4.19
CA VAL A 116 17.27 -3.69 2.78
C VAL A 116 16.71 -2.32 2.34
N LEU A 117 15.89 -1.67 3.16
CA LEU A 117 15.33 -0.35 2.83
C LEU A 117 16.38 0.75 2.77
N ILE A 118 17.29 0.78 3.75
CA ILE A 118 18.39 1.77 3.78
C ILE A 118 19.25 1.63 2.52
N GLU A 119 19.59 0.41 2.13
CA GLU A 119 20.36 0.17 0.90
C GLU A 119 19.61 0.64 -0.35
N LYS A 120 18.33 0.25 -0.49
CA LYS A 120 17.51 0.61 -1.65
C LYS A 120 17.23 2.11 -1.76
N CYS A 121 17.30 2.87 -0.67
CA CYS A 121 17.08 4.31 -0.68
C CYS A 121 18.38 5.12 -0.72
N ARG A 122 19.56 4.49 -0.68
CA ARG A 122 20.85 5.18 -0.59
C ARG A 122 20.98 6.23 -1.70
N THR A 123 21.02 7.51 -1.28
CA THR A 123 21.18 8.70 -2.15
C THR A 123 20.15 8.78 -3.27
N LYS A 124 18.93 8.29 -3.07
CA LYS A 124 17.84 8.35 -4.06
C LYS A 124 16.45 8.34 -3.44
N ILE A 125 15.46 8.55 -4.29
CA ILE A 125 14.05 8.27 -3.99
C ILE A 125 13.76 6.83 -4.45
N PHE A 126 13.27 5.98 -3.54
CA PHE A 126 12.85 4.62 -3.87
C PHE A 126 11.34 4.48 -3.69
N ALA A 127 10.65 3.92 -4.68
CA ALA A 127 9.23 3.60 -4.56
C ALA A 127 9.05 2.13 -4.18
N LEU A 128 8.55 1.91 -2.98
CA LEU A 128 8.27 0.59 -2.43
C LEU A 128 6.80 0.23 -2.65
N LYS A 129 6.56 -0.92 -3.30
CA LYS A 129 5.21 -1.46 -3.48
C LYS A 129 5.18 -2.96 -3.27
N ASP A 130 4.32 -3.41 -2.36
CA ASP A 130 3.77 -4.76 -2.30
C ASP A 130 2.43 -4.62 -1.57
N PRO A 131 1.28 -5.04 -2.14
CA PRO A 131 -0.02 -4.88 -1.48
C PRO A 131 -0.09 -5.54 -0.09
N ARG A 132 0.75 -6.54 0.18
CA ARG A 132 0.85 -7.17 1.51
C ARG A 132 1.33 -6.21 2.58
N ILE A 133 2.10 -5.17 2.23
CA ILE A 133 2.58 -4.16 3.17
C ILE A 133 1.39 -3.53 3.89
N SER A 134 0.29 -3.22 3.20
CA SER A 134 -0.92 -2.67 3.81
C SER A 134 -1.44 -3.53 4.97
N ARG A 135 -1.38 -4.85 4.86
CA ARG A 135 -1.79 -5.78 5.93
C ARG A 135 -0.71 -5.99 7.00
N LEU A 136 0.54 -5.73 6.65
CA LEU A 136 1.72 -5.92 7.48
C LEU A 136 2.21 -4.61 8.09
N LEU A 137 1.43 -3.52 8.07
CA LEU A 137 1.82 -2.23 8.66
C LEU A 137 2.20 -2.34 10.15
N PRO A 138 1.56 -3.16 10.99
CA PRO A 138 2.05 -3.37 12.37
C PRO A 138 3.50 -3.89 12.44
N PHE A 139 3.98 -4.61 11.43
CA PHE A 139 5.38 -5.00 11.29
C PHE A 139 6.24 -3.90 10.67
N TRP A 140 5.76 -3.27 9.58
CA TRP A 140 6.54 -2.32 8.79
C TRP A 140 6.70 -0.95 9.44
N MET A 141 5.74 -0.47 10.24
CA MET A 141 5.83 0.84 10.89
C MET A 141 7.08 0.98 11.78
N PRO A 142 7.41 0.02 12.68
CA PRO A 142 8.69 0.03 13.39
C PRO A 142 9.92 -0.02 12.49
N VAL A 143 9.86 -0.71 11.34
CA VAL A 143 10.97 -0.78 10.37
C VAL A 143 11.20 0.58 9.72
N PHE A 144 10.11 1.24 9.31
CA PHE A 144 10.12 2.58 8.74
C PHE A 144 10.71 3.59 9.72
N GLU A 145 10.31 3.55 10.99
CA GLU A 145 10.85 4.43 12.04
C GLU A 145 12.35 4.19 12.28
N ARG A 146 12.79 2.93 12.36
CA ARG A 146 14.20 2.56 12.56
C ARG A 146 15.10 2.92 11.37
N SER A 147 14.53 3.06 10.18
CA SER A 147 15.31 3.32 8.96
C SER A 147 15.90 4.73 8.87
N GLY A 148 15.34 5.70 9.59
CA GLY A 148 15.75 7.10 9.51
C GLY A 148 15.50 7.75 8.14
N LEU A 149 14.74 7.10 7.25
CA LEU A 149 14.44 7.60 5.92
C LEU A 149 13.40 8.71 5.96
N ARG A 150 13.39 9.57 4.93
CA ARG A 150 12.26 10.47 4.68
C ARG A 150 11.14 9.68 4.00
N ILE A 151 10.00 9.51 4.67
CA ILE A 151 8.94 8.59 4.21
C ILE A 151 7.68 9.33 3.81
N PHE A 152 7.16 9.00 2.63
CA PHE A 152 5.86 9.42 2.13
C PHE A 152 4.98 8.21 1.87
N TYR A 153 3.68 8.33 2.10
CA TYR A 153 2.71 7.28 1.81
C TYR A 153 1.79 7.69 0.66
N VAL A 154 1.65 6.82 -0.33
CA VAL A 154 0.71 6.99 -1.43
C VAL A 154 -0.31 5.86 -1.34
N ILE A 155 -1.55 6.19 -1.01
CA ILE A 155 -2.60 5.20 -0.80
C ILE A 155 -3.46 5.14 -2.07
N ALA A 156 -3.32 4.06 -2.81
CA ALA A 156 -4.11 3.77 -3.99
C ALA A 156 -5.53 3.41 -3.60
N ILE A 157 -6.50 4.21 -4.03
CA ILE A 157 -7.92 3.94 -3.88
C ILE A 157 -8.53 3.58 -5.24
N ARG A 158 -9.43 2.62 -5.24
CA ARG A 158 -10.21 2.22 -6.41
C ARG A 158 -11.53 1.65 -5.94
N ASN A 159 -12.58 1.83 -6.74
CA ASN A 159 -13.89 1.30 -6.45
C ASN A 159 -13.81 -0.21 -6.07
N PRO A 160 -14.33 -0.61 -4.90
CA PRO A 160 -14.19 -1.97 -4.38
C PRO A 160 -14.91 -3.02 -5.24
N ILE A 161 -15.98 -2.65 -5.94
CA ILE A 161 -16.69 -3.53 -6.87
C ILE A 161 -15.86 -3.78 -8.12
N SER A 162 -15.21 -2.75 -8.67
CA SER A 162 -14.27 -2.90 -9.78
C SER A 162 -13.09 -3.79 -9.41
N VAL A 163 -12.57 -3.65 -8.18
CA VAL A 163 -11.55 -4.55 -7.62
C VAL A 163 -12.07 -5.98 -7.51
N ALA A 164 -13.28 -6.17 -6.96
CA ALA A 164 -13.90 -7.48 -6.79
C ALA A 164 -14.12 -8.22 -8.13
N ARG A 165 -14.59 -7.51 -9.17
CA ARG A 165 -14.71 -8.09 -10.51
C ARG A 165 -13.35 -8.52 -11.08
N SER A 166 -12.29 -7.73 -10.83
CA SER A 166 -10.93 -8.09 -11.24
C SER A 166 -10.43 -9.35 -10.54
N LEU A 167 -10.66 -9.45 -9.23
CA LEU A 167 -10.30 -10.63 -8.42
C LEU A 167 -11.14 -11.85 -8.77
N LYS A 168 -12.42 -11.70 -9.11
CA LYS A 168 -13.25 -12.79 -9.63
C LYS A 168 -12.66 -13.37 -10.92
N ARG A 169 -12.15 -12.53 -11.82
CA ARG A 169 -11.52 -13.00 -13.07
C ARG A 169 -10.20 -13.73 -12.82
N ARG A 170 -9.34 -13.19 -11.95
CA ARG A 170 -8.00 -13.74 -11.68
C ARG A 170 -8.05 -14.95 -10.75
N ASP A 171 -8.73 -14.82 -9.61
CA ASP A 171 -8.67 -15.77 -8.49
C ASP A 171 -10.00 -16.51 -8.23
N ARG A 172 -11.06 -16.19 -8.98
CA ARG A 172 -12.43 -16.72 -8.78
C ARG A 172 -13.02 -16.40 -7.40
N PHE A 173 -12.59 -15.31 -6.77
CA PHE A 173 -13.15 -14.87 -5.49
C PHE A 173 -14.58 -14.34 -5.63
N SER A 174 -15.39 -14.56 -4.59
CA SER A 174 -16.72 -13.97 -4.48
C SER A 174 -16.64 -12.45 -4.28
N LEU A 175 -17.75 -11.75 -4.55
CA LEU A 175 -17.89 -10.33 -4.27
C LEU A 175 -17.62 -10.03 -2.78
N GLU A 176 -18.25 -10.80 -1.90
CA GLU A 176 -18.08 -10.63 -0.45
C GLU A 176 -16.63 -10.85 0.00
N LYS A 177 -15.97 -11.95 -0.41
CA LYS A 177 -14.55 -12.19 -0.08
C LYS A 177 -13.68 -11.04 -0.56
N SER A 178 -13.93 -10.55 -1.77
CA SER A 178 -13.15 -9.46 -2.37
C SER A 178 -13.33 -8.13 -1.64
N CYS A 179 -14.56 -7.77 -1.26
CA CYS A 179 -14.83 -6.57 -0.48
C CYS A 179 -14.23 -6.66 0.94
N ARG A 180 -14.28 -7.84 1.57
CA ARG A 180 -13.60 -8.09 2.85
C ARG A 180 -12.09 -7.91 2.74
N LEU A 181 -11.48 -8.45 1.69
CA LEU A 181 -10.06 -8.26 1.42
C LEU A 181 -9.73 -6.79 1.17
N TRP A 182 -10.55 -6.08 0.40
CA TRP A 182 -10.38 -4.65 0.17
C TRP A 182 -10.36 -3.88 1.49
N LEU A 183 -11.35 -4.10 2.38
CA LEU A 183 -11.39 -3.50 3.71
C LEU A 183 -10.15 -3.85 4.55
N ALA A 184 -9.74 -5.13 4.55
CA ALA A 184 -8.58 -5.62 5.29
C ALA A 184 -7.23 -5.03 4.82
N HIS A 185 -7.15 -4.49 3.60
CA HIS A 185 -5.98 -3.76 3.12
C HIS A 185 -6.12 -2.25 3.36
N MET A 186 -7.30 -1.69 3.08
CA MET A 186 -7.51 -0.24 3.13
C MET A 186 -7.54 0.29 4.55
N ALA A 187 -8.24 -0.37 5.47
CA ALA A 187 -8.41 0.14 6.83
C ALA A 187 -7.06 0.29 7.57
N PRO A 188 -6.17 -0.73 7.62
CA PRO A 188 -4.86 -0.56 8.24
C PRO A 188 -3.98 0.47 7.51
N ALA A 189 -4.08 0.55 6.17
CA ALA A 189 -3.34 1.55 5.39
C ALA A 189 -3.73 2.98 5.75
N ILE A 190 -5.02 3.23 5.98
CA ILE A 190 -5.50 4.55 6.40
C ILE A 190 -5.14 4.79 7.88
N ARG A 191 -5.38 3.83 8.76
CA ARG A 191 -5.18 4.02 10.20
C ARG A 191 -3.70 4.19 10.56
N ALA A 192 -2.82 3.31 10.08
CA ALA A 192 -1.42 3.32 10.49
C ALA A 192 -0.61 4.50 9.93
N THR A 193 -1.08 5.13 8.85
CA THR A 193 -0.44 6.33 8.29
C THR A 193 -1.12 7.62 8.75
N ASP A 194 -2.05 7.57 9.70
CA ASP A 194 -2.66 8.76 10.26
C ASP A 194 -1.61 9.64 10.95
N GLY A 195 -1.70 10.96 10.79
CA GLY A 195 -0.67 11.91 11.24
C GLY A 195 0.69 11.82 10.50
N ARG A 196 0.81 10.99 9.45
CA ARG A 196 2.03 10.91 8.60
C ARG A 196 1.82 11.63 7.27
N ARG A 197 2.92 11.99 6.58
CA ARG A 197 2.85 12.58 5.23
C ARG A 197 2.31 11.56 4.23
N ARG A 198 1.02 11.69 3.89
CA ARG A 198 0.32 10.78 2.99
C ARG A 198 -0.52 11.52 1.95
N VAL A 199 -0.81 10.82 0.85
CA VAL A 199 -1.76 11.27 -0.18
C VAL A 199 -2.59 10.09 -0.66
N PHE A 200 -3.90 10.29 -0.75
CA PHE A 200 -4.82 9.35 -1.41
C PHE A 200 -4.82 9.62 -2.91
N VAL A 201 -4.76 8.58 -3.73
CA VAL A 201 -4.78 8.68 -5.19
C VAL A 201 -5.85 7.74 -5.72
N ASP A 202 -6.89 8.33 -6.30
CA ASP A 202 -7.93 7.56 -6.97
C ASP A 202 -7.44 7.09 -8.33
N TYR A 203 -7.47 5.77 -8.53
CA TYR A 203 -7.03 5.16 -9.76
C TYR A 203 -7.78 5.74 -10.96
N ASP A 204 -9.11 5.83 -10.88
CA ASP A 204 -9.90 6.29 -12.02
C ASP A 204 -9.60 7.78 -12.33
N THR A 205 -9.49 8.63 -11.31
CA THR A 205 -9.03 10.03 -11.46
C THR A 205 -7.64 10.14 -12.09
N LEU A 206 -6.68 9.30 -11.71
CA LEU A 206 -5.33 9.30 -12.28
C LEU A 206 -5.34 8.91 -13.77
N ILE A 207 -6.18 7.96 -14.17
CA ILE A 207 -6.34 7.58 -15.58
C ILE A 207 -6.98 8.71 -16.38
N ASP A 208 -8.00 9.36 -15.81
CA ASP A 208 -8.82 10.36 -16.48
C ASP A 208 -8.07 11.70 -16.68
N ALA A 209 -7.31 12.12 -15.67
CA ALA A 209 -6.61 13.39 -15.66
C ALA A 209 -5.18 13.27 -15.09
N PRO A 210 -4.28 12.49 -15.75
CA PRO A 210 -2.98 12.13 -15.19
C PRO A 210 -2.10 13.34 -14.85
N VAL A 211 -2.08 14.36 -15.71
CA VAL A 211 -1.28 15.57 -15.49
C VAL A 211 -1.76 16.33 -14.26
N ALA A 212 -3.08 16.50 -14.11
CA ALA A 212 -3.66 17.23 -12.99
C ALA A 212 -3.45 16.47 -11.67
N GLU A 213 -3.70 15.16 -11.68
CA GLU A 213 -3.57 14.32 -10.49
C GLU A 213 -2.11 14.19 -10.03
N LEU A 214 -1.16 14.00 -10.95
CA LEU A 214 0.27 13.96 -10.60
C LEU A 214 0.80 15.32 -10.12
N THR A 215 0.25 16.41 -10.64
CA THR A 215 0.54 17.76 -10.12
C THR A 215 0.08 17.90 -8.66
N ARG A 216 -1.13 17.42 -8.34
CA ARG A 216 -1.67 17.43 -6.97
C ARG A 216 -0.83 16.58 -6.02
N VAL A 217 -0.47 15.37 -6.45
CA VAL A 217 0.36 14.44 -5.67
C VAL A 217 1.75 15.04 -5.44
N SER A 218 2.40 15.59 -6.46
CA SER A 218 3.71 16.25 -6.34
C SER A 218 3.69 17.39 -5.32
N LYS A 219 2.67 18.26 -5.37
CA LYS A 219 2.50 19.35 -4.39
C LYS A 219 2.31 18.83 -2.96
N CYS A 220 1.47 17.81 -2.78
CA CYS A 220 1.21 17.22 -1.47
C CYS A 220 2.47 16.57 -0.87
N LEU A 221 3.28 15.91 -1.70
CA LEU A 221 4.52 15.26 -1.26
C LEU A 221 5.71 16.23 -1.17
N GLY A 222 5.63 17.42 -1.77
CA GLY A 222 6.75 18.35 -1.88
C GLY A 222 7.88 17.81 -2.75
N LEU A 223 7.56 17.01 -3.77
CA LEU A 223 8.54 16.40 -4.69
C LEU A 223 8.46 17.08 -6.06
N ALA A 224 9.61 17.31 -6.69
CA ALA A 224 9.68 17.91 -8.02
C ALA A 224 9.04 17.00 -9.06
N LEU A 225 8.17 17.56 -9.91
CA LEU A 225 7.53 16.86 -11.01
C LEU A 225 8.30 17.07 -12.31
N ASN A 226 8.67 15.99 -12.98
CA ASN A 226 9.32 16.04 -14.29
C ASN A 226 8.28 16.00 -15.42
N ALA A 227 8.09 17.13 -16.10
CA ALA A 227 7.06 17.28 -17.14
C ALA A 227 7.23 16.29 -18.30
N GLN A 228 8.46 15.98 -18.72
CA GLN A 228 8.73 15.03 -19.79
C GLN A 228 8.33 13.61 -19.39
N ARG A 229 8.66 13.17 -18.17
CA ARG A 229 8.24 11.86 -17.66
C ARG A 229 6.73 11.76 -17.48
N VAL A 230 6.06 12.85 -17.11
CA VAL A 230 4.59 12.91 -17.06
C VAL A 230 3.99 12.67 -18.44
N ALA A 231 4.53 13.31 -19.49
CA ALA A 231 4.06 13.10 -20.86
C ALA A 231 4.22 11.64 -21.31
N VAL A 232 5.40 11.04 -21.07
CA VAL A 232 5.66 9.62 -21.35
C VAL A 232 4.69 8.70 -20.59
N TYR A 233 4.49 8.93 -19.30
CA TYR A 233 3.55 8.15 -18.49
C TYR A 233 2.12 8.22 -19.06
N ALA A 234 1.64 9.43 -19.37
CA ALA A 234 0.29 9.64 -19.86
C ALA A 234 0.05 9.05 -21.26
N GLN A 235 1.06 9.04 -22.13
CA GLN A 235 0.93 8.59 -23.52
C GLN A 235 1.24 7.11 -23.74
N GLU A 236 2.25 6.57 -23.05
CA GLU A 236 2.79 5.24 -23.34
C GLU A 236 2.38 4.18 -22.31
N PHE A 237 2.22 4.58 -21.05
CA PHE A 237 1.95 3.62 -19.98
C PHE A 237 0.45 3.41 -19.74
N LEU A 238 -0.32 4.50 -19.74
CA LEU A 238 -1.77 4.44 -19.57
C LEU A 238 -2.44 3.90 -20.83
N ASP A 239 -2.65 2.59 -20.89
CA ASP A 239 -3.54 2.02 -21.89
C ASP A 239 -4.99 2.25 -21.45
N ASN A 240 -5.68 3.17 -22.11
CA ASN A 240 -7.11 3.43 -21.86
C ASN A 240 -7.98 2.16 -22.01
N ARG A 241 -7.50 1.12 -22.69
CA ARG A 241 -8.18 -0.18 -22.79
C ARG A 241 -8.20 -0.96 -21.47
N LEU A 242 -7.39 -0.57 -20.48
CA LEU A 242 -7.45 -1.10 -19.11
C LEU A 242 -8.62 -0.52 -18.29
N ARG A 243 -9.40 0.43 -18.84
CA ARG A 243 -10.74 0.79 -18.34
C ARG A 243 -11.72 -0.34 -18.63
N HIS A 244 -11.57 -1.42 -17.88
CA HIS A 244 -12.59 -2.45 -17.84
C HIS A 244 -13.65 -2.04 -16.81
N TRP A 245 -14.68 -1.34 -17.31
CA TRP A 245 -16.01 -1.17 -16.73
C TRP A 245 -16.19 -0.07 -15.65
N GLN A 246 -17.04 0.91 -15.98
CA GLN A 246 -17.68 1.83 -15.03
C GLN A 246 -18.85 1.10 -14.34
N PHE A 247 -19.07 1.40 -13.07
CA PHE A 247 -20.07 0.77 -12.22
C PHE A 247 -21.48 1.28 -12.52
N THR A 248 -22.45 0.37 -12.52
CA THR A 248 -23.88 0.66 -12.44
C THR A 248 -24.36 0.38 -11.00
N PRO A 249 -25.08 1.30 -10.33
CA PRO A 249 -25.56 1.18 -8.95
C PRO A 249 -26.30 -0.12 -8.57
N ASP A 250 -26.86 -0.82 -9.54
CA ASP A 250 -27.82 -1.91 -9.35
C ASP A 250 -27.22 -3.25 -8.87
N GLU A 251 -25.90 -3.37 -8.69
CA GLU A 251 -25.25 -4.61 -8.22
C GLU A 251 -25.04 -4.69 -6.69
N LEU A 252 -25.47 -3.67 -5.94
CA LEU A 252 -25.41 -3.70 -4.47
C LEU A 252 -26.54 -4.58 -3.92
N ASP A 253 -26.23 -5.86 -3.72
CA ASP A 253 -27.10 -6.74 -2.95
C ASP A 253 -27.15 -6.27 -1.48
N ALA A 254 -28.33 -5.80 -1.05
CA ALA A 254 -28.60 -5.33 0.30
C ALA A 254 -28.37 -6.41 1.39
N ALA A 255 -28.24 -7.69 1.01
CA ALA A 255 -28.02 -8.79 1.94
C ALA A 255 -26.58 -8.91 2.46
N HIS A 256 -25.58 -8.27 1.82
CA HIS A 256 -24.16 -8.47 2.18
C HIS A 256 -23.53 -7.23 2.84
N THR A 257 -23.00 -7.40 4.05
CA THR A 257 -22.38 -6.31 4.85
C THR A 257 -21.06 -5.81 4.26
N ALA A 258 -20.19 -6.70 3.74
CA ALA A 258 -18.87 -6.29 3.26
C ALA A 258 -18.91 -5.33 2.05
N PRO A 259 -19.72 -5.58 1.00
CA PRO A 259 -19.85 -4.63 -0.12
C PRO A 259 -20.35 -3.26 0.32
N GLN A 260 -21.30 -3.20 1.26
CA GLN A 260 -21.84 -1.94 1.78
C GLN A 260 -20.78 -1.14 2.53
N LEU A 261 -20.04 -1.78 3.44
CA LEU A 261 -18.96 -1.14 4.19
C LEU A 261 -17.82 -0.69 3.28
N ALA A 262 -17.43 -1.52 2.30
CA ALA A 262 -16.41 -1.17 1.33
C ALA A 262 -16.83 0.04 0.49
N GLN A 263 -18.08 0.06 0.01
CA GLN A 263 -18.61 1.18 -0.76
C GLN A 263 -18.70 2.46 0.06
N ARG A 264 -19.14 2.38 1.32
CA ARG A 264 -19.21 3.53 2.24
C ARG A 264 -17.82 4.13 2.49
N LEU A 265 -16.83 3.28 2.78
CA LEU A 265 -15.45 3.74 2.97
C LEU A 265 -14.88 4.33 1.69
N PHE A 266 -15.13 3.72 0.52
CA PHE A 266 -14.70 4.27 -0.77
C PHE A 266 -15.32 5.64 -1.05
N GLN A 267 -16.63 5.80 -0.85
CA GLN A 267 -17.32 7.08 -1.04
C GLN A 267 -16.77 8.16 -0.10
N ALA A 268 -16.53 7.83 1.16
CA ALA A 268 -15.93 8.75 2.12
C ALA A 268 -14.51 9.16 1.70
N LEU A 269 -13.69 8.22 1.23
CA LEU A 269 -12.36 8.51 0.68
C LEU A 269 -12.45 9.45 -0.53
N CYS A 270 -13.33 9.18 -1.50
CA CYS A 270 -13.53 10.04 -2.66
C CYS A 270 -13.98 11.46 -2.27
N ALA A 271 -14.84 11.58 -1.25
CA ALA A 271 -15.28 12.87 -0.75
C ALA A 271 -14.11 13.71 -0.19
N THR A 272 -13.12 13.06 0.46
CA THR A 272 -11.89 13.75 0.92
C THR A 272 -10.96 14.25 -0.19
N LEU A 273 -11.14 13.78 -1.43
CA LEU A 273 -10.39 14.27 -2.59
C LEU A 273 -11.03 15.52 -3.22
N SER A 274 -12.29 15.83 -2.86
CA SER A 274 -13.01 16.99 -3.38
C SER A 274 -12.62 18.29 -2.66
N HIS A 275 -12.98 19.44 -3.22
CA HIS A 275 -12.75 20.75 -2.63
C HIS A 275 -13.40 20.96 -1.24
N LYS A 276 -14.25 20.04 -0.78
CA LYS A 276 -14.90 20.04 0.54
C LYS A 276 -14.34 18.97 1.47
N ALA A 277 -13.01 18.80 1.46
CA ALA A 277 -12.33 17.74 2.20
C ALA A 277 -12.59 17.79 3.72
N GLU A 278 -12.65 18.99 4.31
CA GLU A 278 -12.85 19.16 5.76
C GLU A 278 -14.23 18.70 6.23
N GLU A 279 -15.29 18.98 5.47
CA GLU A 279 -16.66 18.54 5.76
C GLU A 279 -16.81 17.00 5.66
N SER A 280 -15.90 16.35 4.92
CA SER A 280 -15.94 14.91 4.63
C SER A 280 -15.20 14.05 5.66
N TRP A 281 -14.40 14.67 6.54
CA TRP A 281 -13.55 13.94 7.50
C TRP A 281 -14.33 13.12 8.53
N PRO A 282 -15.42 13.62 9.16
CA PRO A 282 -16.20 12.82 10.11
C PRO A 282 -16.80 11.56 9.48
N ALA A 283 -17.24 11.65 8.21
CA ALA A 283 -17.78 10.52 7.47
C ALA A 283 -16.71 9.46 7.19
N LEU A 284 -15.47 9.88 6.86
CA LEU A 284 -14.34 8.96 6.68
C LEU A 284 -13.97 8.25 7.99
N VAL A 285 -13.89 8.98 9.11
CA VAL A 285 -13.59 8.38 10.42
C VAL A 285 -14.64 7.36 10.82
N SER A 286 -15.93 7.67 10.63
CA SER A 286 -17.02 6.74 10.91
C SER A 286 -16.95 5.49 10.01
N ALA A 287 -16.79 5.66 8.69
CA ALA A 287 -16.70 4.55 7.75
C ALA A 287 -15.47 3.67 7.99
N LEU A 288 -14.34 4.26 8.38
CA LEU A 288 -13.11 3.54 8.74
C LEU A 288 -13.31 2.72 10.01
N THR A 289 -13.96 3.29 11.04
CA THR A 289 -14.22 2.59 12.30
C THR A 289 -15.14 1.38 12.08
N ASP A 290 -16.19 1.55 11.27
CA ASP A 290 -17.07 0.43 10.89
C ASP A 290 -16.30 -0.67 10.14
N ALA A 291 -15.43 -0.27 9.21
CA ALA A 291 -14.59 -1.19 8.45
C ALA A 291 -13.64 -2.00 9.36
N GLU A 292 -13.01 -1.36 10.33
CA GLU A 292 -12.11 -2.01 11.29
C GLU A 292 -12.85 -2.98 12.19
N HIS A 293 -13.97 -2.56 12.78
CA HIS A 293 -14.82 -3.44 13.58
C HIS A 293 -15.26 -4.68 12.79
N TYR A 294 -15.60 -4.51 11.52
CA TYR A 294 -15.99 -5.63 10.66
C TYR A 294 -14.81 -6.56 10.32
N VAL A 295 -13.63 -6.02 10.04
CA VAL A 295 -12.42 -6.83 9.78
C VAL A 295 -11.96 -7.59 11.02
N LEU A 296 -12.08 -6.99 12.22
CA LEU A 296 -11.71 -7.63 13.48
C LEU A 296 -12.73 -8.68 13.95
N SER A 297 -14.03 -8.43 13.79
CA SER A 297 -15.10 -9.37 14.20
C SER A 297 -15.17 -10.64 13.35
N ALA A 298 -14.51 -10.65 12.19
CA ALA A 298 -14.34 -11.84 11.34
C ALA A 298 -13.43 -12.93 11.95
N GLN A 299 -12.87 -12.73 13.14
CA GLN A 299 -12.14 -13.75 13.89
C GLN A 299 -13.10 -14.85 14.39
N ALA A 300 -13.26 -15.93 13.62
CA ALA A 300 -13.76 -17.18 14.21
C ALA A 300 -12.71 -17.71 15.22
N PRO A 301 -13.13 -18.30 16.35
CA PRO A 301 -12.20 -18.75 17.39
C PRO A 301 -11.53 -20.06 16.98
N THR A 302 -10.53 -20.02 16.11
CA THR A 302 -9.66 -21.18 15.86
C THR A 302 -8.38 -21.04 16.69
N ARG A 303 -8.53 -21.14 18.02
CA ARG A 303 -7.44 -21.60 18.88
C ARG A 303 -7.42 -23.13 18.84
N THR A 304 -6.70 -23.66 17.87
CA THR A 304 -6.11 -25.00 17.96
C THR A 304 -4.60 -24.86 17.82
N PRO A 305 -3.81 -25.33 18.80
CA PRO A 305 -2.36 -25.31 18.69
C PRO A 305 -1.94 -26.39 17.69
N ALA A 306 -1.69 -25.99 16.44
CA ALA A 306 -1.16 -26.88 15.42
C ALA A 306 0.34 -26.62 15.23
N ALA A 307 1.12 -27.66 15.55
CA ALA A 307 2.54 -27.87 15.36
C ALA A 307 3.27 -26.85 14.47
N VAL A 308 4.04 -25.97 15.11
CA VAL A 308 5.11 -25.20 14.45
C VAL A 308 6.18 -26.19 14.01
N GLN A 309 6.31 -26.41 12.70
CA GLN A 309 7.48 -27.11 12.16
C GLN A 309 8.76 -26.29 12.46
N PRO A 310 9.89 -26.92 12.78
CA PRO A 310 11.06 -26.19 13.23
C PRO A 310 11.67 -25.36 12.08
N ILE A 311 11.54 -24.03 12.20
CA ILE A 311 12.07 -22.96 11.32
C ILE A 311 13.62 -22.94 11.23
N SER A 312 14.28 -23.94 11.81
CA SER A 312 15.74 -24.15 11.81
C SER A 312 16.39 -24.14 10.41
N LYS A 313 15.66 -24.42 9.32
CA LYS A 313 16.19 -24.36 7.96
C LYS A 313 16.32 -22.95 7.37
N PHE A 314 15.56 -21.96 7.85
CA PHE A 314 15.57 -20.61 7.25
C PHE A 314 16.53 -19.64 7.94
N ILE A 315 16.81 -19.85 9.23
CA ILE A 315 17.75 -19.01 10.00
C ILE A 315 19.21 -19.22 9.54
N SER A 316 19.55 -20.44 9.08
CA SER A 316 20.92 -20.76 8.65
C SER A 316 21.36 -20.05 7.34
N ALA A 317 20.41 -19.66 6.49
CA ALA A 317 20.70 -18.90 5.27
C ALA A 317 20.89 -17.39 5.56
N ALA A 318 20.08 -16.80 6.44
CA ALA A 318 20.15 -15.39 6.79
C ALA A 318 21.44 -15.04 7.58
N VAL A 319 21.90 -15.93 8.47
CA VAL A 319 23.13 -15.72 9.24
C VAL A 319 24.39 -15.85 8.38
N ARG A 320 24.35 -16.63 7.28
CA ARG A 320 25.49 -16.74 6.34
C ARG A 320 25.63 -15.53 5.42
N ALA A 321 24.54 -14.90 5.01
CA ALA A 321 24.58 -13.72 4.14
C ALA A 321 25.12 -12.47 4.86
N VAL A 322 24.84 -12.31 6.17
CA VAL A 322 25.32 -11.16 6.97
C VAL A 322 26.81 -11.28 7.34
N ARG A 323 27.36 -12.49 7.42
CA ARG A 323 28.80 -12.71 7.72
C ARG A 323 29.73 -12.58 6.51
N ALA A 324 29.22 -12.53 5.28
CA ALA A 324 30.03 -12.42 4.07
C ALA A 324 30.39 -10.98 3.66
N VAL A 325 29.85 -9.96 4.36
CA VAL A 325 30.05 -8.52 4.03
C VAL A 325 30.98 -7.81 5.03
N ARG A 326 31.58 -8.54 5.97
CA ARG A 326 32.64 -7.99 6.84
C ARG A 326 33.77 -8.99 6.92
N LEU A 327 34.83 -8.73 6.16
CA LEU A 327 36.23 -8.78 6.58
C LEU A 327 37.04 -7.98 5.51
N PRO A 328 38.09 -7.24 5.93
CA PRO A 328 38.77 -6.22 5.14
C PRO A 328 39.56 -6.75 3.93
#